data_AF-A0A973KTU4-F1
#
_entry.id   AF-A0A973KTU4-F1
#
_cell.length_a   1.000
_cell.length_b   1.000
_cell.length_c   1.000
_cell.angle_alpha   90.00
_cell.angle_beta   90.00
_cell.angle_gamma   90.00
#
_symmetry.space_group_name_H-M   'P 1'
#
loop_
_entity.id
_entity.type
_entity.pdbx_description
1 polymer ?
#
loop_
_entity_poly.entity_id
_entity_poly.type
_entity_poly.pdbx_seq_one_letter_code
_entity_poly.pdbx_strand_id
1 'polypeptide(L)'
;MKRTPLMISAVMASSLAVMASATAAEAASRPAIAKSILNHRGISLATTHDSGRSDKANAKQNIKDTAAGRKAKRSHYGTAPGGSVTLNKNMLNAMLKLNTAKRFTFKVTEVAGGSHSRGSKHYAGRAFDVGTVNGKRVSTSGPGRDNARKFMRACRSYGAVLVLGPGDSGHSTHVHCQW
;
A
#
# COMPACT_ATOMS: atom_id res chain seq x y z
N MET A 1 -77.08 13.66 6.10
CA MET A 1 -75.95 12.74 5.85
C MET A 1 -74.70 13.26 6.57
N LYS A 2 -73.74 12.37 6.88
CA LYS A 2 -72.82 12.39 8.03
C LYS A 2 -71.68 13.43 7.96
N ARG A 3 -71.15 13.70 9.17
CA ARG A 3 -70.10 14.64 9.57
C ARG A 3 -68.65 14.16 9.29
N THR A 4 -67.76 15.15 9.18
CA THR A 4 -66.36 15.27 9.70
C THR A 4 -65.16 14.61 8.98
N PRO A 5 -63.95 15.21 9.12
CA PRO A 5 -62.85 15.25 8.14
C PRO A 5 -61.58 14.49 8.60
N LEU A 6 -60.51 14.47 7.78
CA LEU A 6 -59.15 14.30 8.30
C LEU A 6 -58.06 14.89 7.38
N MET A 7 -57.17 15.63 8.03
CA MET A 7 -55.90 16.19 7.55
C MET A 7 -54.81 15.12 7.36
N ILE A 8 -53.70 15.53 6.71
CA ILE A 8 -52.27 15.42 7.14
C ILE A 8 -51.32 15.05 5.97
N SER A 9 -50.42 15.99 5.71
CA SER A 9 -48.99 15.92 5.33
C SER A 9 -48.40 14.66 4.66
N ALA A 10 -47.55 14.85 3.64
CA ALA A 10 -46.10 15.03 3.83
C ALA A 10 -45.31 14.83 2.50
N VAL A 11 -44.74 15.93 2.01
CA VAL A 11 -43.34 16.14 1.61
C VAL A 11 -42.45 14.90 1.30
N MET A 12 -41.87 14.93 0.08
CA MET A 12 -40.56 14.40 -0.38
C MET A 12 -40.30 12.88 -0.40
N ALA A 13 -40.09 12.37 -1.62
CA ALA A 13 -39.20 11.22 -1.88
C ALA A 13 -38.10 11.63 -2.87
N SER A 14 -37.32 12.66 -2.52
CA SER A 14 -36.02 12.94 -3.14
C SER A 14 -34.97 12.05 -2.46
N SER A 15 -34.87 10.80 -2.86
CA SER A 15 -33.86 9.88 -2.28
C SER A 15 -33.21 8.93 -3.28
N LEU A 16 -33.38 9.12 -4.59
CA LEU A 16 -32.62 8.35 -5.59
C LEU A 16 -31.19 8.86 -5.84
N ALA A 17 -30.85 10.08 -5.45
CA ALA A 17 -29.52 10.66 -5.75
C ALA A 17 -28.41 10.28 -4.76
N VAL A 18 -28.74 9.73 -3.58
CA VAL A 18 -27.73 9.37 -2.55
C VAL A 18 -27.16 7.96 -2.75
N MET A 19 -27.87 7.07 -3.44
CA MET A 19 -27.38 5.70 -3.68
C MET A 19 -26.32 5.60 -4.79
N ALA A 20 -26.24 6.57 -5.70
CA ALA A 20 -25.24 6.60 -6.76
C ALA A 20 -23.81 6.91 -6.27
N SER A 21 -23.66 7.46 -5.06
CA SER A 21 -22.34 7.72 -4.45
C SER A 21 -21.80 6.52 -3.66
N ALA A 22 -22.67 5.61 -3.22
CA ALA A 22 -22.28 4.42 -2.47
C ALA A 22 -21.69 3.31 -3.37
N THR A 23 -21.98 3.34 -4.67
CA THR A 23 -21.40 2.45 -5.68
C THR A 23 -20.05 2.95 -6.21
N ALA A 24 -19.70 4.24 -6.04
CA ALA A 24 -18.41 4.79 -6.51
C ALA A 24 -17.19 4.37 -5.65
N ALA A 25 -17.45 3.83 -4.45
CA ALA A 25 -16.49 3.00 -3.70
C ALA A 25 -16.43 1.55 -4.23
N GLU A 26 -16.91 1.31 -5.46
CA GLU A 26 -16.54 0.22 -6.34
C GLU A 26 -15.08 -0.17 -6.08
N ALA A 27 -14.81 -1.45 -5.82
CA ALA A 27 -13.50 -1.92 -5.39
C ALA A 27 -12.39 -1.45 -6.35
N ALA A 28 -11.71 -0.35 -5.99
CA ALA A 28 -10.78 0.35 -6.88
C ALA A 28 -9.81 -0.63 -7.56
N SER A 29 -9.65 -0.46 -8.88
CA SER A 29 -8.75 -1.31 -9.66
C SER A 29 -7.30 -1.14 -9.20
N ARG A 30 -6.44 -2.14 -9.45
CA ARG A 30 -5.00 -2.03 -9.13
C ARG A 30 -4.37 -0.76 -9.71
N PRO A 31 -4.64 -0.39 -10.98
CA PRO A 31 -4.13 0.86 -11.53
C PRO A 31 -4.64 2.10 -10.80
N ALA A 32 -5.93 2.14 -10.43
CA ALA A 32 -6.50 3.26 -9.69
C ALA A 32 -5.84 3.41 -8.29
N ILE A 33 -5.69 2.31 -7.55
CA ILE A 33 -5.03 2.33 -6.23
C ILE A 33 -3.56 2.76 -6.37
N ALA A 34 -2.85 2.22 -7.37
CA ALA A 34 -1.45 2.58 -7.62
C ALA A 34 -1.30 4.07 -8.01
N LYS A 35 -2.24 4.63 -8.79
CA LYS A 35 -2.26 6.06 -9.11
C LYS A 35 -2.49 6.91 -7.86
N SER A 36 -3.38 6.48 -6.97
CA SER A 36 -3.58 7.14 -5.67
C SER A 36 -2.31 7.10 -4.82
N ILE A 37 -1.60 5.97 -4.74
CA ILE A 37 -0.30 5.87 -4.04
C ILE A 37 0.72 6.81 -4.67
N LEU A 38 0.82 6.83 -6.01
CA LEU A 38 1.83 7.61 -6.74
C LEU A 38 1.73 9.11 -6.49
N ASN A 39 0.50 9.60 -6.29
CA ASN A 39 0.17 11.01 -6.09
C ASN A 39 0.06 11.41 -4.61
N HIS A 40 0.28 10.47 -3.68
CA HIS A 40 0.06 10.71 -2.26
C HIS A 40 1.27 11.35 -1.57
N ARG A 41 1.12 12.55 -0.99
CA ARG A 41 2.22 13.30 -0.36
C ARG A 41 2.88 12.60 0.83
N GLY A 42 2.13 11.76 1.55
CA GLY A 42 2.64 11.00 2.69
C GLY A 42 3.25 9.64 2.34
N ILE A 43 3.28 9.24 1.06
CA ILE A 43 3.86 7.98 0.60
C ILE A 43 4.99 8.28 -0.39
N SER A 44 6.22 8.16 0.07
CA SER A 44 7.42 8.32 -0.77
C SER A 44 7.83 6.97 -1.35
N LEU A 45 8.32 6.97 -2.59
CA LEU A 45 8.76 5.77 -3.30
C LEU A 45 10.19 5.96 -3.78
N ALA A 46 11.09 5.03 -3.44
CA ALA A 46 12.48 5.09 -3.85
C ALA A 46 12.64 4.99 -5.38
N THR A 47 13.61 5.74 -5.92
CA THR A 47 13.99 5.76 -7.34
C THR A 47 15.27 4.96 -7.62
N THR A 48 15.87 4.39 -6.58
CA THR A 48 17.04 3.50 -6.60
C THR A 48 16.81 2.38 -5.60
N HIS A 49 17.46 1.24 -5.82
CA HIS A 49 17.42 0.14 -4.85
C HIS A 49 18.21 0.46 -3.59
N ASP A 50 17.95 -0.24 -2.49
CA ASP A 50 18.74 -0.11 -1.26
C ASP A 50 20.22 -0.51 -1.49
N SER A 51 20.47 -1.37 -2.48
CA SER A 51 21.83 -1.71 -2.96
C SER A 51 22.54 -0.59 -3.75
N GLY A 52 21.87 0.54 -4.02
CA GLY A 52 22.36 1.61 -4.89
C GLY A 52 22.21 1.35 -6.39
N ARG A 53 21.82 0.13 -6.80
CA ARG A 53 21.62 -0.22 -8.22
C ARG A 53 20.42 0.53 -8.82
N SER A 54 20.49 0.74 -10.14
CA SER A 54 19.42 1.31 -10.95
C SER A 54 19.18 0.43 -12.18
N ASP A 55 18.01 -0.21 -12.26
CA ASP A 55 17.66 -1.14 -13.35
C ASP A 55 16.20 -0.97 -13.85
N LYS A 56 15.56 0.14 -13.48
CA LYS A 56 14.13 0.43 -13.72
C LYS A 56 13.15 -0.54 -13.03
N ALA A 57 13.57 -1.28 -12.00
CA ALA A 57 12.68 -2.11 -11.16
C ALA A 57 12.51 -1.54 -9.73
N ASN A 58 12.92 -0.30 -9.47
CA ASN A 58 12.73 0.35 -8.17
C ASN A 58 11.25 0.55 -7.80
N ALA A 59 10.98 0.84 -6.52
CA ALA A 59 9.63 1.02 -5.97
C ALA A 59 8.80 2.05 -6.76
N LYS A 60 9.37 3.22 -7.12
CA LYS A 60 8.66 4.25 -7.90
C LYS A 60 8.24 3.71 -9.27
N GLN A 61 9.12 3.00 -9.97
CA GLN A 61 8.83 2.45 -11.28
C GLN A 61 7.79 1.32 -11.20
N ASN A 62 7.88 0.43 -10.21
CA ASN A 62 6.88 -0.62 -9.99
C ASN A 62 5.46 -0.07 -9.78
N ILE A 63 5.30 0.98 -8.98
CA ILE A 63 3.99 1.64 -8.78
C ILE A 63 3.56 2.38 -10.05
N LYS A 64 4.47 3.05 -10.78
CA LYS A 64 4.16 3.68 -12.07
C LYS A 64 3.66 2.67 -13.11
N ASP A 65 4.32 1.52 -13.22
CA ASP A 65 3.93 0.47 -14.15
C ASP A 65 2.53 -0.05 -13.83
N THR A 66 2.27 -0.32 -12.54
CA THR A 66 0.96 -0.77 -12.07
C THR A 66 -0.12 0.29 -12.31
N ALA A 67 0.17 1.56 -12.05
CA ALA A 67 -0.73 2.68 -12.30
C ALA A 67 -1.08 2.85 -13.80
N ALA A 68 -0.18 2.44 -14.68
CA ALA A 68 -0.39 2.41 -16.13
C ALA A 68 -1.05 1.10 -16.64
N GLY A 69 -1.55 0.24 -15.74
CA GLY A 69 -2.17 -1.04 -16.12
C GLY A 69 -1.18 -2.15 -16.49
N ARG A 70 0.14 -1.92 -16.31
CA ARG A 70 1.21 -2.87 -16.66
C ARG A 70 1.63 -3.68 -15.42
N LYS A 71 2.27 -4.83 -15.64
CA LYS A 71 2.92 -5.61 -14.58
C LYS A 71 4.16 -4.86 -14.07
N ALA A 72 4.45 -4.97 -12.77
CA ALA A 72 5.63 -4.37 -12.17
C ALA A 72 6.89 -5.16 -12.56
N LYS A 73 7.94 -4.43 -12.99
CA LYS A 73 9.23 -5.04 -13.35
C LYS A 73 9.94 -5.65 -12.13
N ARG A 74 10.54 -6.83 -12.31
CA ARG A 74 11.48 -7.43 -11.35
C ARG A 74 12.91 -7.17 -11.79
N SER A 75 13.81 -7.01 -10.83
CA SER A 75 15.25 -6.92 -11.08
C SER A 75 15.79 -8.22 -11.69
N HIS A 76 16.93 -8.13 -12.38
CA HIS A 76 17.60 -9.28 -13.00
C HIS A 76 19.09 -9.31 -12.62
N TYR A 77 19.35 -9.45 -11.33
CA TYR A 77 20.69 -9.59 -10.75
C TYR A 77 20.61 -10.32 -9.41
N GLY A 78 21.74 -10.89 -8.97
CA GLY A 78 21.78 -11.71 -7.76
C GLY A 78 20.80 -12.88 -7.88
N THR A 79 19.85 -12.94 -6.97
CA THR A 79 18.79 -13.97 -6.94
C THR A 79 17.47 -13.50 -7.58
N ALA A 80 17.43 -12.28 -8.14
CA ALA A 80 16.24 -11.72 -8.74
C ALA A 80 15.94 -12.36 -10.10
N PRO A 81 14.71 -12.89 -10.32
CA PRO A 81 14.42 -13.76 -11.45
C PRO A 81 14.19 -13.02 -12.78
N GLY A 82 14.27 -11.69 -12.83
CA GLY A 82 13.89 -10.90 -14.00
C GLY A 82 12.40 -10.98 -14.34
N GLY A 83 11.99 -10.41 -15.48
CA GLY A 83 10.60 -10.40 -15.94
C GLY A 83 9.70 -9.42 -15.17
N SER A 84 8.41 -9.74 -15.03
CA SER A 84 7.42 -8.85 -14.41
C SER A 84 6.32 -9.61 -13.68
N VAL A 85 5.68 -8.96 -12.71
CA VAL A 85 4.67 -9.56 -11.84
C VAL A 85 3.48 -8.63 -11.59
N THR A 86 2.28 -9.19 -11.43
CA THR A 86 1.09 -8.44 -11.02
C THR A 86 1.13 -8.21 -9.52
N LEU A 87 1.07 -6.94 -9.08
CA LEU A 87 1.04 -6.62 -7.65
C LEU A 87 -0.30 -7.03 -7.00
N ASN A 88 -0.22 -7.50 -5.77
CA ASN A 88 -1.37 -7.90 -4.97
C ASN A 88 -2.27 -6.68 -4.67
N LYS A 89 -3.58 -6.80 -4.93
CA LYS A 89 -4.55 -5.70 -4.73
C LYS A 89 -4.71 -5.33 -3.25
N ASN A 90 -4.71 -6.31 -2.35
CA ASN A 90 -4.84 -6.08 -0.91
C ASN A 90 -3.59 -5.39 -0.34
N MET A 91 -2.40 -5.78 -0.82
CA MET A 91 -1.15 -5.08 -0.50
C MET A 91 -1.21 -3.60 -0.93
N LEU A 92 -1.61 -3.31 -2.17
CA LEU A 92 -1.75 -1.92 -2.65
C LEU A 92 -2.77 -1.13 -1.82
N ASN A 93 -3.92 -1.74 -1.51
CA ASN A 93 -4.92 -1.12 -0.64
C ASN A 93 -4.37 -0.84 0.76
N ALA A 94 -3.58 -1.76 1.33
CA ALA A 94 -2.96 -1.57 2.62
C ALA A 94 -1.93 -0.43 2.59
N MET A 95 -1.08 -0.35 1.56
CA MET A 95 -0.15 0.76 1.37
C MET A 95 -0.88 2.11 1.42
N LEU A 96 -2.00 2.23 0.69
CA LEU A 96 -2.79 3.47 0.72
C LEU A 96 -3.40 3.74 2.10
N LYS A 97 -4.03 2.74 2.73
CA LYS A 97 -4.71 2.86 4.03
C LYS A 97 -3.76 3.12 5.20
N LEU A 98 -2.51 2.65 5.15
CA LEU A 98 -1.49 2.97 6.15
C LEU A 98 -1.29 4.48 6.27
N ASN A 99 -1.42 5.24 5.18
CA ASN A 99 -1.49 6.68 5.26
C ASN A 99 -2.93 7.19 5.48
N THR A 100 -3.88 6.85 4.62
CA THR A 100 -5.20 7.49 4.60
C THR A 100 -6.10 7.12 5.76
N ALA A 101 -5.81 6.06 6.52
CA ALA A 101 -6.57 5.69 7.71
C ALA A 101 -5.72 5.69 8.98
N LYS A 102 -4.45 5.31 8.90
CA LYS A 102 -3.55 5.28 10.07
C LYS A 102 -2.59 6.46 10.18
N ARG A 103 -2.60 7.37 9.18
CA ARG A 103 -1.84 8.64 9.17
C ARG A 103 -0.32 8.47 9.23
N PHE A 104 0.20 7.29 8.88
CA PHE A 104 1.64 7.10 8.73
C PHE A 104 2.16 7.84 7.51
N THR A 105 3.30 8.54 7.65
CA THR A 105 4.14 8.90 6.50
C THR A 105 5.27 7.88 6.37
N PHE A 106 5.60 7.45 5.17
CA PHE A 106 6.62 6.41 5.00
C PHE A 106 7.29 6.45 3.62
N LYS A 107 8.51 5.90 3.54
CA LYS A 107 9.25 5.73 2.29
C LYS A 107 9.39 4.24 1.98
N VAL A 108 8.76 3.81 0.90
CA VAL A 108 8.91 2.46 0.33
C VAL A 108 10.24 2.37 -0.39
N THR A 109 11.04 1.36 -0.05
CA THR A 109 12.36 1.13 -0.66
C THR A 109 12.28 0.07 -1.75
N GLU A 110 11.58 -1.03 -1.52
CA GLU A 110 11.44 -2.14 -2.47
C GLU A 110 9.99 -2.63 -2.60
N VAL A 111 9.64 -3.15 -3.79
CA VAL A 111 8.33 -3.80 -4.07
C VAL A 111 8.54 -5.13 -4.80
N ALA A 112 8.76 -5.11 -6.12
CA ALA A 112 9.04 -6.33 -6.90
C ALA A 112 10.48 -6.40 -7.43
N GLY A 113 11.21 -5.29 -7.38
CA GLY A 113 12.65 -5.24 -7.66
C GLY A 113 13.52 -5.52 -6.43
N GLY A 114 14.83 -5.31 -6.62
CA GLY A 114 15.85 -5.65 -5.64
C GLY A 114 16.26 -7.12 -5.70
N SER A 115 17.35 -7.46 -5.01
CA SER A 115 17.79 -8.85 -4.83
C SER A 115 17.46 -9.31 -3.42
N HIS A 116 16.59 -10.31 -3.33
CA HIS A 116 16.03 -10.96 -2.14
C HIS A 116 16.24 -12.48 -2.19
N SER A 117 16.05 -13.20 -1.08
CA SER A 117 16.17 -14.66 -1.03
C SER A 117 15.33 -15.39 -2.11
N ARG A 118 15.81 -16.57 -2.56
CA ARG A 118 15.06 -17.43 -3.48
C ARG A 118 13.71 -17.78 -2.84
N GLY A 119 12.61 -17.43 -3.51
CA GLY A 119 11.24 -17.63 -3.00
C GLY A 119 10.63 -16.42 -2.29
N SER A 120 11.35 -15.30 -2.19
CA SER A 120 10.83 -14.05 -1.61
C SER A 120 9.51 -13.61 -2.26
N LYS A 121 8.58 -13.11 -1.43
CA LYS A 121 7.27 -12.62 -1.88
C LYS A 121 7.33 -11.28 -2.62
N HIS A 122 8.46 -10.58 -2.59
CA HIS A 122 8.72 -9.47 -3.51
C HIS A 122 8.57 -9.92 -4.97
N TYR A 123 9.18 -11.06 -5.34
CA TYR A 123 9.13 -11.60 -6.70
C TYR A 123 7.75 -12.13 -7.11
N ALA A 124 6.85 -12.32 -6.14
CA ALA A 124 5.45 -12.69 -6.34
C ALA A 124 4.51 -11.47 -6.34
N GLY A 125 5.03 -10.24 -6.22
CA GLY A 125 4.23 -9.02 -6.16
C GLY A 125 3.40 -8.90 -4.88
N ARG A 126 3.86 -9.52 -3.80
CA ARG A 126 3.13 -9.74 -2.56
C ARG A 126 3.81 -9.13 -1.33
N ALA A 127 4.90 -8.40 -1.51
CA ALA A 127 5.61 -7.73 -0.42
C ALA A 127 6.07 -6.32 -0.80
N PHE A 128 6.30 -5.49 0.22
CA PHE A 128 7.04 -4.24 0.11
C PHE A 128 7.87 -4.00 1.37
N ASP A 129 8.95 -3.22 1.20
CA ASP A 129 9.82 -2.79 2.29
C ASP A 129 9.73 -1.27 2.51
N VAL A 130 9.88 -0.82 3.75
CA VAL A 130 9.97 0.60 4.11
C VAL A 130 11.20 0.91 4.95
N GLY A 131 11.96 1.93 4.55
CA GLY A 131 13.18 2.37 5.25
C GLY A 131 12.97 3.56 6.20
N THR A 132 11.85 4.27 6.07
CA THR A 132 11.51 5.44 6.90
C THR A 132 10.04 5.42 7.26
N VAL A 133 9.72 5.70 8.52
CA VAL A 133 8.35 5.84 9.04
C VAL A 133 8.25 7.08 9.93
N ASN A 134 7.24 7.91 9.70
CA ASN A 134 6.95 9.17 10.40
C ASN A 134 8.20 10.07 10.53
N GLY A 135 8.91 10.23 9.42
CA GLY A 135 10.13 11.05 9.33
C GLY A 135 11.37 10.47 10.03
N LYS A 136 11.29 9.26 10.61
CA LYS A 136 12.44 8.60 11.26
C LYS A 136 12.87 7.39 10.46
N ARG A 137 14.18 7.25 10.23
CA ARG A 137 14.75 6.05 9.61
C ARG A 137 14.47 4.84 10.51
N VAL A 138 14.12 3.72 9.91
CA VAL A 138 13.94 2.47 10.65
C VAL A 138 15.29 2.05 11.25
N SER A 139 15.27 1.69 12.54
CA SER A 139 16.45 1.38 13.33
C SER A 139 16.12 0.42 14.48
N THR A 140 17.14 -0.18 15.10
CA THR A 140 17.02 -1.10 16.23
C THR A 140 16.80 -0.41 17.58
N SER A 141 16.93 0.92 17.64
CA SER A 141 16.78 1.73 18.85
C SER A 141 16.08 3.06 18.59
N GLY A 142 15.63 3.71 19.67
CA GLY A 142 15.04 5.05 19.65
C GLY A 142 13.74 5.18 18.84
N PRO A 143 13.39 6.41 18.42
CA PRO A 143 12.13 6.68 17.73
C PRO A 143 11.92 5.89 16.44
N GLY A 144 13.00 5.53 15.73
CA GLY A 144 12.93 4.70 14.52
C GLY A 144 12.39 3.30 14.81
N ARG A 145 12.82 2.69 15.92
CA ARG A 145 12.31 1.39 16.39
C ARG A 145 10.83 1.46 16.76
N ASP A 146 10.44 2.50 17.49
CA ASP A 146 9.06 2.65 17.97
C ASP A 146 8.08 2.90 16.81
N ASN A 147 8.48 3.72 15.84
CA ASN A 147 7.72 3.94 14.62
C ASN A 147 7.61 2.66 13.79
N ALA A 148 8.71 1.92 13.63
CA ALA A 148 8.70 0.63 12.93
C ALA A 148 7.70 -0.35 13.58
N ARG A 149 7.74 -0.52 14.91
CA ARG A 149 6.80 -1.39 15.64
C ARG A 149 5.33 -1.00 15.43
N LYS A 150 5.01 0.30 15.47
CA LYS A 150 3.65 0.81 15.22
C LYS A 150 3.22 0.51 13.77
N PHE A 151 4.12 0.74 12.80
CA PHE A 151 3.87 0.45 11.39
C PHE A 151 3.65 -1.04 11.14
N MET A 152 4.49 -1.90 11.73
CA MET A 152 4.37 -3.35 11.64
C MET A 152 3.01 -3.86 12.15
N ARG A 153 2.53 -3.34 13.29
CA ARG A 153 1.18 -3.66 13.80
C ARG A 153 0.08 -3.23 12.84
N ALA A 154 0.25 -2.07 12.19
CA ALA A 154 -0.70 -1.58 11.22
C ALA A 154 -0.71 -2.44 9.94
N CYS A 155 0.45 -2.89 9.43
CA CYS A 155 0.51 -3.87 8.34
C CYS A 155 -0.31 -5.13 8.67
N ARG A 156 -0.11 -5.69 9.88
CA ARG A 156 -0.88 -6.87 10.34
C ARG A 156 -2.38 -6.59 10.40
N SER A 157 -2.80 -5.42 10.89
CA SER A 157 -4.22 -5.02 10.91
C SER A 157 -4.85 -4.89 9.51
N TYR A 158 -4.05 -4.82 8.45
CA TYR A 158 -4.50 -4.82 7.06
C TYR A 158 -4.23 -6.15 6.33
N GLY A 159 -4.00 -7.22 7.08
CA GLY A 159 -3.94 -8.58 6.54
C GLY A 159 -2.57 -9.04 6.05
N ALA A 160 -1.49 -8.34 6.43
CA ALA A 160 -0.14 -8.87 6.18
C ALA A 160 0.08 -10.16 6.99
N VAL A 161 0.47 -11.23 6.32
CA VAL A 161 0.65 -12.58 6.90
C VAL A 161 2.05 -12.81 7.48
N LEU A 162 3.03 -12.01 7.06
CA LEU A 162 4.35 -11.95 7.67
C LEU A 162 4.81 -10.50 7.64
N VAL A 163 5.34 -10.06 8.78
CA VAL A 163 5.85 -8.71 8.97
C VAL A 163 7.13 -8.80 9.80
N LEU A 164 8.24 -8.39 9.21
CA LEU A 164 9.58 -8.43 9.80
C LEU A 164 10.13 -7.00 9.93
N GLY A 165 10.99 -6.76 10.90
CA GLY A 165 11.58 -5.44 11.15
C GLY A 165 12.72 -5.50 12.17
N PRO A 166 13.08 -4.37 12.80
CA PRO A 166 14.21 -4.32 13.71
C PRO A 166 14.07 -5.30 14.89
N GLY A 167 15.01 -6.25 14.96
CA GLY A 167 14.99 -7.40 15.86
C GLY A 167 14.92 -8.74 15.12
N ASP A 168 14.44 -8.73 13.88
CA ASP A 168 14.44 -9.89 12.98
C ASP A 168 15.73 -9.93 12.14
N SER A 169 16.24 -11.14 11.90
CA SER A 169 17.48 -11.33 11.11
C SER A 169 17.36 -10.68 9.73
N GLY A 170 18.32 -9.83 9.37
CA GLY A 170 18.34 -9.11 8.09
C GLY A 170 17.47 -7.84 8.00
N HIS A 171 16.71 -7.49 9.04
CA HIS A 171 15.69 -6.42 8.97
C HIS A 171 15.95 -5.24 9.93
N SER A 172 17.21 -5.00 10.31
CA SER A 172 17.58 -3.93 11.27
C SER A 172 17.29 -2.50 10.77
N THR A 173 17.15 -2.31 9.46
CA THR A 173 17.10 -0.97 8.81
C THR A 173 15.83 -0.72 7.99
N HIS A 174 14.91 -1.69 7.93
CA HIS A 174 13.66 -1.57 7.20
C HIS A 174 12.57 -2.43 7.84
N VAL A 175 11.31 -2.19 7.48
CA VAL A 175 10.20 -3.09 7.78
C VAL A 175 9.76 -3.76 6.50
N HIS A 176 9.65 -5.08 6.53
CA HIS A 176 9.08 -5.91 5.47
C HIS A 176 7.63 -6.25 5.80
N CYS A 177 6.70 -6.03 4.87
CA CYS A 177 5.31 -6.47 5.00
C CYS A 177 4.90 -7.30 3.76
N GLN A 178 4.36 -8.51 3.96
CA GLN A 178 3.83 -9.36 2.88
C GLN A 178 2.39 -9.83 3.10
N TRP A 179 1.65 -9.98 2.00
CA TRP A 179 0.26 -10.46 1.90
C TRP A 179 0.20 -11.79 1.18
#